data_AF-A0A820MGN4-F1
#
_entry.id   AF-A0A820MGN4-F1
#
_cell.length_a   1.000
_cell.length_b   1.000
_cell.length_c   1.000
_cell.angle_alpha   90.00
_cell.angle_beta   90.00
_cell.angle_gamma   90.00
#
_symmetry.space_group_name_H-M   'P 1'
#
loop_
_entity.id
_entity.type
_entity.pdbx_description
1 polymer ?
#
loop_
_entity_poly.entity_id
_entity_poly.type
_entity_poly.pdbx_seq_one_letter_code
_entity_poly.pdbx_strand_id
1 'polypeptide(L)' 'MTRSEWSQAANIFAHIINPNVRVLNKYGCLLREHLNNLSDALKCHQQALLKATNREHAETLIYLGLVHKNMK' A
#
# COMPACT_ATOMS: atom_id res chain seq x y z
N MET A 1 7.91 15.89 3.26
CA MET A 1 7.45 15.07 4.39
C MET A 1 8.64 14.48 5.12
N THR A 2 8.65 14.57 6.45
CA THR A 2 9.66 13.95 7.32
C THR A 2 9.29 12.51 7.66
N ARG A 3 10.25 11.67 8.04
CA ARG A 3 10.00 10.28 8.50
C ARG A 3 8.96 10.21 9.64
N SER A 4 8.88 11.26 10.46
CA SER A 4 7.88 11.40 11.53
C SER A 4 6.44 11.45 11.00
N GLU A 5 6.20 12.19 9.93
CA GLU A 5 4.87 12.33 9.32
C GLU A 5 4.41 11.01 8.68
N TRP A 6 5.34 10.26 8.08
CA TRP A 6 5.05 8.92 7.55
C TRP A 6 4.68 7.92 8.64
N SER A 7 5.38 7.94 9.78
CA SER A 7 5.05 7.09 10.92
C SER A 7 3.68 7.42 11.52
N GLN A 8 3.32 8.69 11.62
CA GLN A 8 2.00 9.12 12.10
C GLN A 8 0.89 8.66 11.14
N ALA A 9 1.09 8.84 9.84
CA ALA A 9 0.14 8.37 8.85
C ALA A 9 0.03 6.83 8.84
N ALA A 10 1.11 6.10 9.17
CA ALA A 10 1.08 4.64 9.35
C ALA A 10 0.14 4.25 10.50
N ASN A 11 0.26 4.98 11.60
CA ASN A 11 -0.53 4.75 12.80
C ASN A 11 -2.02 5.01 12.53
N ILE A 12 -2.35 6.13 11.88
CA ILE A 12 -3.73 6.45 11.50
C ILE A 12 -4.30 5.38 10.56
N PHE A 13 -3.51 4.95 9.57
CA PHE A 13 -3.92 3.92 8.61
C PHE A 13 -4.24 2.58 9.30
N ALA A 14 -3.46 2.18 10.31
CA ALA A 14 -3.70 0.95 11.06
C ALA A 14 -5.06 0.92 11.80
N HIS A 15 -5.66 2.09 12.05
CA HIS A 15 -6.97 2.21 12.70
C HIS A 15 -8.14 2.29 11.71
N ILE A 16 -7.87 2.30 10.39
CA ILE A 16 -8.93 2.27 9.38
C ILE A 16 -9.49 0.84 9.32
N ILE A 17 -10.74 0.68 9.75
CA ILE A 17 -11.45 -0.59 9.68
C ILE A 17 -12.01 -0.75 8.26
N ASN A 18 -11.76 -1.91 7.64
CA ASN A 18 -12.20 -2.24 6.28
C ASN A 18 -11.79 -1.20 5.21
N PRO A 19 -10.49 -0.91 5.05
CA PRO A 19 -10.06 -0.02 3.99
C PRO A 19 -10.44 -0.60 2.64
N ASN A 20 -10.97 0.25 1.77
CA ASN A 20 -11.24 -0.10 0.38
C ASN A 20 -9.92 -0.19 -0.41
N VAL A 21 -10.00 -0.71 -1.62
CA VAL A 21 -8.85 -0.98 -2.50
C VAL A 21 -8.03 0.27 -2.75
N ARG A 22 -8.73 1.38 -3.00
CA ARG A 22 -8.11 2.69 -3.24
C ARG A 22 -7.29 3.15 -2.03
N VAL A 23 -7.81 2.96 -0.82
CA VAL A 23 -7.13 3.32 0.41
C VAL A 23 -5.91 2.43 0.66
N LEU A 24 -6.05 1.11 0.43
CA LEU A 24 -4.94 0.15 0.56
C LEU A 24 -3.81 0.45 -0.43
N ASN A 25 -4.11 0.64 -1.72
CA ASN A 25 -3.10 0.91 -2.75
C ASN A 25 -2.45 2.28 -2.57
N LYS A 26 -3.27 3.33 -2.40
CA LYS A 26 -2.77 4.70 -2.44
C LYS A 26 -2.16 5.17 -1.12
N TYR A 27 -2.69 4.73 0.01
CA TYR A 27 -2.19 5.18 1.32
C TYR A 27 -1.39 4.12 2.03
N GLY A 28 -1.82 2.85 2.02
CA GLY A 28 -1.09 1.77 2.68
C GLY A 28 0.28 1.51 2.07
N CYS A 29 0.37 1.54 0.74
CA CYS A 29 1.57 1.09 0.04
C CYS A 29 2.61 2.19 -0.14
N LEU A 30 2.22 3.37 -0.62
CA LEU A 30 3.10 4.55 -0.68
C LEU A 30 3.77 4.83 0.67
N LEU A 31 3.00 4.69 1.75
CA LEU A 31 3.50 4.93 3.09
C LEU A 31 4.54 3.89 3.53
N ARG A 32 4.35 2.61 3.17
CA ARG A 32 5.28 1.53 3.49
C ARG A 32 6.53 1.56 2.61
N GLU A 33 6.41 1.96 1.35
CA GLU A 33 7.55 2.26 0.47
C GLU A 33 8.42 3.40 1.03
N HIS A 34 7.80 4.51 1.46
CA HIS A 34 8.53 5.64 2.05
C HIS A 34 9.18 5.31 3.40
N LEU A 35 8.66 4.33 4.14
CA LEU A 35 9.28 3.80 5.36
C LEU A 35 10.35 2.73 5.07
N ASN A 36 10.67 2.49 3.80
CA ASN A 36 11.57 1.43 3.32
C ASN A 36 11.17 0.02 3.80
N ASN A 37 9.88 -0.19 4.04
CA ASN A 37 9.31 -1.46 4.50
C ASN A 37 8.56 -2.15 3.35
N LEU A 38 9.32 -2.59 2.35
CA LEU A 38 8.79 -3.13 1.09
C LEU A 38 8.01 -4.44 1.28
N SER A 39 8.39 -5.28 2.25
CA SER A 39 7.68 -6.52 2.59
C SER A 39 6.24 -6.26 3.03
N ASP A 40 6.06 -5.20 3.81
CA ASP A 40 4.75 -4.79 4.29
C ASP A 40 3.96 -4.05 3.19
N ALA A 41 4.63 -3.29 2.31
CA ALA A 41 3.98 -2.68 1.15
C ALA A 41 3.39 -3.76 0.23
N LEU A 42 4.13 -4.85 0.02
CA LEU A 42 3.69 -6.00 -0.77
C LEU A 42 2.40 -6.62 -0.20
N LYS A 43 2.36 -6.85 1.12
CA LYS A 43 1.15 -7.38 1.79
C LYS A 43 -0.06 -6.46 1.62
N CYS A 44 0.13 -5.14 1.70
CA CYS A 44 -0.96 -4.18 1.48
C CYS A 44 -1.51 -4.24 0.05
N HIS A 45 -0.65 -4.33 -0.97
CA HIS A 45 -1.11 -4.51 -2.34
C HIS A 45 -1.81 -5.84 -2.58
N GLN A 46 -1.34 -6.94 -1.98
CA GLN A 46 -2.02 -8.23 -2.06
C GLN A 46 -3.42 -8.17 -1.44
N GLN A 47 -3.57 -7.51 -0.30
CA GLN A 47 -4.88 -7.27 0.32
C GLN A 47 -5.77 -6.36 -0.54
N ALA A 48 -5.19 -5.34 -1.19
CA ALA A 48 -5.91 -4.50 -2.13
C ALA A 48 -6.42 -5.32 -3.32
N LEU A 49 -5.61 -6.25 -3.83
CA LEU A 49 -5.94 -7.09 -4.97
C LEU A 49 -7.13 -8.02 -4.65
N LEU A 50 -7.17 -8.59 -3.45
CA LEU A 50 -8.27 -9.44 -2.98
C LEU A 50 -9.62 -8.70 -2.92
N LYS A 51 -9.59 -7.37 -2.76
CA LYS A 51 -10.78 -6.52 -2.68
C LYS A 51 -11.09 -5.80 -4.00
N ALA A 52 -10.20 -5.89 -5.00
CA ALA A 52 -10.23 -5.09 -6.21
C ALA A 52 -11.39 -5.49 -7.12
N THR A 53 -12.16 -4.50 -7.57
CA THR A 53 -13.03 -4.69 -8.74
C THR A 53 -12.19 -4.84 -10.01
N ASN A 54 -12.77 -5.32 -11.11
CA ASN A 54 -12.06 -5.48 -12.39
C ASN A 54 -11.32 -4.20 -12.85
N ARG A 55 -11.87 -3.02 -12.54
CA ARG A 55 -11.26 -1.73 -12.87
C ARG A 55 -10.04 -1.41 -12.00
N GLU A 56 -10.08 -1.78 -10.73
CA GLU A 56 -9.01 -1.51 -9.75
C GLU A 56 -7.93 -2.60 -9.77
N HIS A 57 -8.25 -3.76 -10.35
CA HIS A 57 -7.36 -4.91 -10.45
C HIS A 57 -6.11 -4.57 -11.26
N ALA A 58 -6.28 -3.94 -12.42
CA ALA A 58 -5.16 -3.53 -13.28
C ALA A 58 -4.23 -2.53 -12.58
N GLU A 59 -4.80 -1.53 -11.92
CA GLU A 59 -4.04 -0.53 -11.14
C GLU A 59 -3.26 -1.19 -10.00
N THR A 60 -3.88 -2.13 -9.28
CA THR A 60 -3.24 -2.88 -8.19
C THR A 60 -2.07 -3.74 -8.69
N LEU A 61 -2.23 -4.40 -9.84
CA LEU A 61 -1.16 -5.22 -10.44
C LEU A 61 0.04 -4.37 -10.88
N ILE A 62 -0.19 -3.16 -11.40
CA ILE A 62 0.89 -2.22 -11.75
C ILE A 62 1.71 -1.89 -10.51
N TYR A 63 1.05 -1.55 -9.40
CA TYR A 63 1.76 -1.22 -8.17
C TYR A 63 2.51 -2.41 -7.55
N LEU A 64 1.93 -3.63 -7.61
CA LEU A 64 2.65 -4.86 -7.22
C LEU A 64 3.94 -5.04 -8.00
N GLY A 65 3.90 -4.83 -9.32
CA GLY A 65 5.08 -4.91 -10.17
C GLY A 65 6.18 -3.92 -9.78
N LEU A 66 5.80 -2.70 -9.40
CA LEU A 66 6.74 -1.67 -8.94
C LEU A 66 7.40 -2.04 -7.61
N VAL A 67 6.64 -2.52 -6.62
CA VAL A 67 7.19 -3.00 -5.35
C VAL A 67 8.16 -4.16 -5.59
N HIS A 68 7.78 -5.15 -6.40
CA HIS A 68 8.65 -6.28 -6.73
C HIS A 68 9.94 -5.85 -7.43
N LYS A 69 9.91 -4.82 -8.28
CA LYS A 69 11.09 -4.23 -8.90
C LYS A 69 12.00 -3.58 -7.85
N ASN A 70 11.43 -2.86 -6.89
CA ASN A 70 12.17 -2.16 -5.83
C ASN A 70 12.73 -3.10 -4.76
N MET A 71 12.24 -4.34 -4.67
CA MET A 71 12.77 -5.39 -3.79
C MET A 71 13.97 -6.15 -4.37
N LYS A 72 14.26 -5.99 -5.67
CA LYS A 72 15.43 -6.58 -6.35
C LYS A 72 16.62 -5.63 -6.29
#